data_AF-A0A3Q4HDS7-F1
#
_entry.id   AF-A0A3Q4HDS7-F1
#
_cell.length_a   1.000
_cell.length_b   1.000
_cell.length_c   1.000
_cell.angle_alpha   90.00
_cell.angle_beta   90.00
_cell.angle_gamma   90.00
#
_symmetry.space_group_name_H-M   'P 1'
#
loop_
_entity.id
_entity.type
_entity.pdbx_description
1 polymer ?
#
loop_
_entity_poly.entity_id
_entity_poly.type
_entity_poly.pdbx_seq_one_letter_code
_entity_poly.pdbx_strand_id
1 'polypeptide(L)'
;MHVHTGMLSLQTTATEVPMVTGVVRTLFSDGIINWGRVVSLVAYGTVLLQASKSTLGPECAYGIGVSIAAYITDNHMDWLVGTDGWDGFVDTFDRVHQRLWLSMQGKLLLLGVGLGLLSVLL
;
A
#
# COMPACT_ATOMS: atom_id res chain seq x y z
N MET A 1 -8.58 -24.70 27.24
CA MET A 1 -7.67 -23.69 26.66
C MET A 1 -8.08 -23.26 25.24
N HIS A 2 -8.49 -24.16 24.34
CA HIS A 2 -8.87 -23.83 22.95
C HIS A 2 -10.01 -22.80 22.79
N VAL A 3 -11.01 -22.83 23.67
CA VAL A 3 -12.20 -21.95 23.60
C VAL A 3 -11.84 -20.48 23.89
N HIS A 4 -10.90 -20.26 24.81
CA HIS A 4 -10.47 -18.91 25.20
C HIS A 4 -9.69 -18.23 24.07
N THR A 5 -8.84 -18.98 23.36
CA THR A 5 -8.07 -18.49 22.20
C THR A 5 -8.99 -18.15 21.02
N GLY A 6 -10.00 -18.98 20.76
CA GLY A 6 -10.99 -18.69 19.71
C GLY A 6 -11.82 -17.45 20.01
N MET A 7 -12.26 -17.27 21.26
CA MET A 7 -13.03 -16.11 21.68
C MET A 7 -12.23 -14.81 21.62
N LEU A 8 -10.95 -14.85 22.00
CA LEU A 8 -10.02 -13.71 21.86
C LEU A 8 -9.84 -13.36 20.37
N SER A 9 -9.66 -14.35 19.49
CA SER A 9 -9.52 -14.09 18.05
C SER A 9 -10.78 -13.45 17.43
N LEU A 10 -11.97 -13.87 17.86
CA LEU A 10 -13.24 -13.31 17.38
C LEU A 10 -13.51 -11.90 17.91
N GLN A 11 -13.09 -11.59 19.14
CA GLN A 11 -13.19 -10.25 19.68
C GLN A 11 -12.21 -9.29 19.00
N THR A 12 -10.98 -9.73 18.73
CA THR A 12 -9.98 -8.92 18.03
C THR A 12 -10.38 -8.64 16.58
N THR A 13 -10.90 -9.64 15.86
CA THR A 13 -11.44 -9.43 14.49
C THR A 13 -12.61 -8.44 14.49
N ALA A 14 -13.48 -8.50 15.50
CA ALA A 14 -14.60 -7.58 15.66
C ALA A 14 -14.19 -6.13 15.92
N THR A 15 -12.98 -5.89 16.46
CA THR A 15 -12.48 -4.53 16.69
C THR A 15 -11.65 -3.98 15.53
N GLU A 16 -10.88 -4.83 14.86
CA GLU A 16 -9.91 -4.38 13.84
C GLU A 16 -10.52 -4.16 12.47
N VAL A 17 -11.48 -5.00 12.07
CA VAL A 17 -12.20 -4.81 10.80
C VAL A 17 -12.88 -3.43 10.77
N PRO A 18 -13.65 -3.01 11.81
CA PRO A 18 -14.19 -1.65 11.87
C PRO A 18 -13.13 -0.54 11.90
N MET A 19 -11.99 -0.75 12.57
CA MET A 19 -10.89 0.22 12.54
C MET A 19 -10.36 0.44 11.13
N VAL A 20 -10.10 -0.64 10.39
CA VAL A 20 -9.69 -0.58 8.98
C VAL A 20 -10.76 0.12 8.16
N THR A 21 -12.05 -0.24 8.30
CA THR A 21 -13.14 0.44 7.57
C THR A 21 -13.19 1.94 7.84
N GLY A 22 -12.93 2.39 9.07
CA GLY A 22 -12.84 3.81 9.42
C GLY A 22 -11.67 4.52 8.75
N VAL A 23 -10.49 3.89 8.73
CA VAL A 23 -9.30 4.41 8.04
C VAL A 23 -9.53 4.48 6.54
N VAL A 24 -10.12 3.45 5.94
CA VAL A 24 -10.45 3.40 4.51
C VAL A 24 -11.35 4.57 4.12
N ARG A 25 -12.45 4.79 4.85
CA ARG A 25 -13.38 5.90 4.59
C ARG A 25 -12.69 7.26 4.71
N THR A 26 -11.77 7.40 5.66
CA THR A 26 -11.02 8.65 5.86
C THR A 26 -10.01 8.86 4.73
N LEU A 27 -9.27 7.82 4.35
CA LEU A 27 -8.23 7.87 3.32
C LEU A 27 -8.76 8.26 1.95
N PHE A 28 -9.99 7.86 1.63
CA PHE A 28 -10.66 8.13 0.36
C PHE A 28 -11.79 9.16 0.48
N SER A 29 -11.88 9.89 1.60
CA SER A 29 -12.94 10.88 1.85
C SER A 29 -12.97 12.05 0.86
N ASP A 30 -11.84 12.32 0.20
CA ASP A 30 -11.69 13.34 -0.85
C ASP A 30 -12.08 12.81 -2.24
N GLY A 31 -12.51 11.55 -2.35
CA GLY A 31 -12.88 10.90 -3.60
C GLY A 31 -11.70 10.55 -4.51
N ILE A 32 -10.46 10.81 -4.09
CA ILE A 32 -9.27 10.56 -4.90
C ILE A 32 -8.72 9.17 -4.60
N ILE A 33 -8.59 8.34 -5.62
CA ILE A 33 -7.92 7.03 -5.54
C ILE A 33 -6.71 6.97 -6.48
N ASN A 34 -5.66 6.31 -6.02
CA ASN A 34 -4.48 5.96 -6.81
C ASN A 34 -3.77 4.75 -6.18
N TRP A 35 -2.87 4.13 -6.93
CA TRP A 35 -2.12 2.97 -6.48
C TRP A 35 -1.31 3.19 -5.20
N GLY A 36 -0.78 4.39 -4.97
CA GLY A 36 -0.06 4.74 -3.75
C GLY A 36 -0.94 4.65 -2.50
N ARG A 37 -2.19 5.11 -2.57
CA ARG A 37 -3.17 5.01 -1.48
C ARG A 37 -3.62 3.58 -1.24
N VAL A 38 -3.86 2.82 -2.31
CA VAL A 38 -4.21 1.38 -2.22
C VAL A 38 -3.09 0.59 -1.51
N VAL A 39 -1.84 0.77 -1.92
CA VAL A 39 -0.68 0.10 -1.30
C VAL A 39 -0.51 0.53 0.16
N SER A 40 -0.67 1.82 0.45
CA SER A 40 -0.57 2.35 1.81
C SER A 40 -1.63 1.77 2.74
N LEU A 41 -2.85 1.56 2.24
CA LEU A 41 -3.93 0.93 2.99
C LEU A 41 -3.66 -0.56 3.27
N VAL A 42 -3.15 -1.30 2.28
CA VAL A 42 -2.75 -2.71 2.48
C VAL A 42 -1.60 -2.80 3.48
N ALA A 43 -0.59 -1.95 3.35
CA ALA A 43 0.54 -1.88 4.30
C ALA A 43 0.09 -1.47 5.71
N TYR A 44 -0.88 -0.55 5.83
CA TYR A 44 -1.49 -0.23 7.12
C TYR A 44 -2.16 -1.45 7.75
N GLY A 45 -2.91 -2.22 6.96
CA GLY A 45 -3.51 -3.48 7.41
C GLY A 45 -2.47 -4.47 7.93
N THR A 46 -1.34 -4.62 7.23
CA THR A 46 -0.27 -5.53 7.69
C THR A 46 0.45 -5.04 8.95
N VAL A 47 0.63 -3.72 9.11
CA VAL A 47 1.20 -3.13 10.33
C VAL A 47 0.23 -3.27 11.50
N LEU A 48 -1.07 -3.08 11.28
CA LEU A 48 -2.12 -3.30 12.28
C LEU A 48 -2.09 -4.76 12.76
N LEU A 49 -2.05 -5.71 11.83
CA LEU A 49 -1.94 -7.13 12.14
C LEU A 49 -0.70 -7.47 12.97
N GLN A 50 0.44 -6.81 12.70
CA GLN A 50 1.68 -7.00 13.46
C GLN A 50 1.65 -6.34 14.85
N ALA A 51 1.05 -5.15 14.94
CA ALA A 51 1.02 -4.35 16.16
C ALA A 51 0.12 -4.97 17.25
N SER A 52 -0.93 -5.69 16.86
CA SER A 52 -1.89 -6.30 17.80
C SER A 52 -1.35 -7.49 18.62
N LYS A 53 -0.08 -7.86 18.47
CA LYS A 53 0.79 -8.67 19.35
C LYS A 53 0.26 -9.95 20.02
N SER A 54 -0.96 -10.46 19.82
CA SER A 54 -1.38 -11.69 20.50
C SER A 54 -2.51 -12.54 19.90
N THR A 55 -3.36 -12.12 18.94
CA THR A 55 -4.48 -13.01 18.52
C THR A 55 -5.08 -12.74 17.16
N LEU A 56 -4.26 -12.38 16.17
CA LEU A 56 -4.74 -12.25 14.80
C LEU A 56 -4.30 -13.46 13.99
N GLY A 57 -5.16 -14.47 14.03
CA GLY A 57 -5.02 -15.61 13.14
C GLY A 57 -5.23 -15.20 11.67
N PRO A 58 -4.98 -16.15 10.75
CA PRO A 58 -5.25 -15.99 9.31
C PRO A 58 -6.62 -15.40 8.99
N GLU A 59 -7.62 -15.69 9.82
CA GLU A 59 -9.00 -15.20 9.71
C GLU A 59 -9.12 -13.67 9.79
N CYS A 60 -8.33 -13.00 10.63
CA CYS A 60 -8.38 -11.54 10.68
C CYS A 60 -7.66 -10.90 9.50
N ALA A 61 -6.51 -11.46 9.10
CA ALA A 61 -5.83 -11.03 7.89
C ALA A 61 -6.74 -11.17 6.67
N TYR A 62 -7.48 -12.28 6.58
CA TYR A 62 -8.50 -12.50 5.57
C TYR A 62 -9.63 -11.46 5.66
N GLY A 63 -10.21 -11.23 6.85
CA GLY A 63 -11.28 -10.25 7.05
C GLY A 63 -10.89 -8.81 6.70
N ILE A 64 -9.67 -8.40 7.04
CA ILE A 64 -9.10 -7.10 6.66
C ILE A 64 -8.93 -7.02 5.14
N GLY A 65 -8.34 -8.05 4.53
CA GLY A 65 -8.14 -8.11 3.08
C GLY A 65 -9.46 -8.05 2.31
N VAL A 66 -10.47 -8.81 2.75
CA VAL A 66 -11.83 -8.79 2.18
C VAL A 66 -12.46 -7.42 2.34
N SER A 67 -12.32 -6.77 3.51
CA SER A 67 -12.89 -5.44 3.73
C SER A 67 -12.26 -4.37 2.84
N ILE A 68 -10.95 -4.44 2.62
CA ILE A 68 -10.23 -3.55 1.70
C ILE A 68 -10.69 -3.80 0.26
N ALA A 69 -10.75 -5.06 -0.17
CA ALA A 69 -11.16 -5.43 -1.52
C ALA A 69 -12.61 -5.00 -1.79
N ALA A 70 -13.53 -5.30 -0.87
CA ALA A 70 -14.93 -4.90 -0.97
C ALA A 70 -15.07 -3.38 -1.08
N TYR A 71 -14.36 -2.60 -0.27
CA TYR A 71 -14.41 -1.14 -0.39
C TYR A 71 -13.97 -0.65 -1.77
N ILE A 72 -12.86 -1.16 -2.30
CA ILE A 72 -12.35 -0.74 -3.62
C ILE A 72 -13.36 -1.11 -4.71
N THR A 73 -13.91 -2.33 -4.67
CA THR A 73 -14.92 -2.77 -5.64
C THR A 73 -16.23 -1.98 -5.52
N ASP A 74 -16.68 -1.66 -4.32
CA ASP A 74 -17.96 -0.97 -4.13
C ASP A 74 -17.87 0.53 -4.48
N ASN A 75 -16.70 1.16 -4.32
CA ASN A 75 -16.56 2.63 -4.41
C ASN A 75 -15.70 3.10 -5.59
N HIS A 76 -14.82 2.23 -6.12
CA HIS A 76 -13.80 2.62 -7.09
C HIS A 76 -13.57 1.59 -8.20
N MET A 77 -14.56 0.73 -8.50
CA MET A 77 -14.46 -0.26 -9.58
C MET A 77 -14.19 0.38 -10.94
N ASP A 78 -14.87 1.47 -11.27
CA ASP A 78 -14.68 2.17 -12.55
C ASP A 78 -13.25 2.70 -12.69
N TRP A 79 -12.66 3.20 -11.60
CA TRP A 79 -11.26 3.60 -11.57
C TRP A 79 -10.35 2.39 -11.78
N LEU A 80 -10.59 1.29 -11.06
CA LEU A 80 -9.77 0.09 -11.15
C LEU A 80 -9.75 -0.47 -12.57
N VAL A 81 -10.91 -0.57 -13.22
CA VAL A 81 -11.03 -1.00 -14.62
C VAL A 81 -10.42 0.02 -15.57
N GLY A 82 -10.62 1.32 -15.32
CA GLY A 82 -10.05 2.41 -16.11
C GLY A 82 -8.52 2.52 -16.03
N THR A 83 -7.89 1.84 -15.07
CA THR A 83 -6.43 1.73 -14.94
C THR A 83 -5.91 0.33 -15.25
N ASP A 84 -6.54 -0.42 -16.16
CA ASP A 84 -6.13 -1.78 -16.55
C ASP A 84 -6.06 -2.79 -15.38
N GLY A 85 -6.87 -2.57 -14.33
CA GLY A 85 -6.90 -3.42 -13.15
C GLY A 85 -5.52 -3.57 -12.50
N TRP A 86 -5.20 -4.78 -12.03
CA TRP A 86 -3.92 -5.06 -11.39
C TRP A 86 -2.72 -5.03 -12.35
N ASP A 87 -2.94 -5.10 -13.67
CA ASP A 87 -1.84 -4.94 -14.64
C ASP A 87 -1.35 -3.48 -14.65
N GLY A 88 -2.25 -2.51 -14.56
CA GLY A 88 -1.86 -1.11 -14.43
C GLY A 88 -1.19 -0.76 -13.10
N PHE A 89 -1.39 -1.57 -12.04
CA PHE A 89 -0.58 -1.47 -10.82
C PHE A 89 0.89 -1.80 -11.11
N VAL A 90 1.16 -2.94 -11.75
CA VAL A 90 2.52 -3.39 -12.09
C VAL A 90 3.22 -2.34 -12.95
N ASP A 91 2.57 -1.93 -14.03
CA ASP A 91 3.07 -0.94 -14.98
C ASP A 91 3.30 0.45 -14.34
N THR A 92 2.46 0.85 -13.38
CA THR A 92 2.68 2.10 -12.62
C THR A 92 3.96 2.04 -11.80
N PHE A 93 4.19 0.98 -11.04
CA PHE A 93 5.38 0.88 -10.19
C PHE A 93 6.66 0.58 -10.97
N ASP A 94 6.57 -0.15 -12.09
CA ASP A 94 7.69 -0.32 -13.02
C ASP A 94 8.15 1.02 -13.59
N ARG A 95 7.22 1.88 -14.02
CA ARG A 95 7.55 3.24 -14.45
C ARG A 95 8.16 4.09 -13.35
N VAL A 96 7.62 4.03 -12.13
CA VAL A 96 8.16 4.77 -10.98
C VAL A 96 9.58 4.33 -10.69
N HIS A 97 9.83 3.02 -10.67
CA HIS A 97 11.16 2.46 -10.47
C HIS A 97 12.13 2.88 -11.57
N GLN A 98 11.72 2.79 -12.84
CA GLN A 98 12.55 3.17 -13.98
C GLN A 98 12.87 4.67 -13.99
N ARG A 99 11.90 5.54 -13.66
CA ARG A 99 12.13 6.99 -13.53
C ARG A 99 13.13 7.30 -12.43
N LEU A 100 13.03 6.62 -11.29
CA LEU A 100 13.97 6.78 -10.18
C LEU A 100 15.38 6.36 -10.61
N TRP A 101 15.51 5.21 -11.26
CA TRP A 101 16.77 4.71 -11.80
C TRP A 101 17.41 5.68 -12.81
N LEU A 102 16.63 6.13 -13.80
CA LEU A 102 17.08 7.11 -14.81
C LEU A 102 17.48 8.45 -14.18
N SER A 103 16.75 8.92 -13.16
CA SER A 103 17.08 10.15 -12.43
C SER A 103 18.40 10.02 -11.66
N MET A 104 18.63 8.87 -11.00
CA MET A 104 19.88 8.59 -10.30
C MET A 104 21.07 8.56 -11.27
N GLN A 105 20.92 7.89 -12.41
CA GLN A 105 21.96 7.87 -13.45
C GLN A 105 22.20 9.27 -14.05
N GLY A 106 21.15 10.03 -14.34
CA GLY A 106 21.25 11.40 -14.85
C GLY A 106 21.99 12.33 -13.88
N LYS A 107 21.73 12.23 -12.57
CA LYS A 107 22.47 12.98 -11.55
C LYS A 107 23.95 12.57 -11.49
N LEU A 108 24.24 11.28 -11.59
CA LEU A 108 25.63 10.78 -11.61
C LEU A 108 26.39 11.25 -12.85
N LEU A 109 25.76 11.24 -14.02
CA LEU A 109 26.34 11.74 -15.27
C LEU A 109 26.61 13.25 -15.19
N LEU A 110 25.67 14.04 -14.67
CA LEU A 110 25.85 15.49 -14.49
C LEU A 110 27.00 15.82 -13.53
N LEU A 111 27.09 15.11 -12.39
CA LEU A 111 28.21 15.26 -11.45
C LEU A 111 29.53 14.83 -12.08
N GLY A 112 29.55 13.73 -12.82
CA GLY A 112 30.74 13.25 -13.54
C GLY A 112 31.24 14.23 -14.60
N VAL A 113 30.34 14.78 -15.42
CA VAL A 113 30.67 15.81 -16.41
C VAL A 113 31.14 17.09 -15.73
N GLY A 114 30.48 17.51 -14.64
CA GLY A 114 30.88 18.68 -13.86
C GLY A 114 32.29 18.56 -13.28
N LEU A 115 32.62 17.41 -12.68
CA LEU A 115 33.97 17.12 -12.17
C LEU A 115 35.00 17.03 -13.31
N GLY A 116 34.63 16.43 -14.44
CA GLY A 116 35.49 16.33 -15.62
C GLY A 116 35.84 17.71 -16.20
N LEU A 117 34.86 18.60 -16.37
CA LEU A 117 35.08 19.97 -16.84
C LEU A 117 35.91 20.79 -15.84
N LEU A 118 35.71 20.62 -14.54
CA LEU A 118 36.51 21.29 -13.51
C LEU A 118 37.97 20.83 -13.55
N SER A 119 38.23 19.55 -13.84
CA SER A 119 39.59 19.01 -13.96
C SER A 119 40.37 19.49 -15.20
N VAL A 120 39.66 19.96 -16.23
CA VAL A 120 40.28 20.52 -17.45
C VAL A 120 40.57 22.02 -17.30
N LEU A 121 39.95 22.69 -16.32
CA LEU A 121 40.08 24.12 -16.06
C LEU A 121 41.07 24.46 -14.92
N LEU A 122 41.61 23.45 -14.22
CA LEU A 122 42.67 23.55 -13.20
C LEU A 122 44.03 23.16 -13.81
#